data_AF-A0A059F245-F1
#
_entry.id   AF-A0A059F245-F1
#
_cell.length_a   1.000
_cell.length_b   1.000
_cell.length_c   1.000
_cell.angle_alpha   90.00
_cell.angle_beta   90.00
_cell.angle_gamma   90.00
#
_symmetry.space_group_name_H-M   'P 1'
#
loop_
_entity.id
_entity.type
_entity.pdbx_description
1 polymer ?
#
loop_
_entity_poly.entity_id
_entity_poly.type
_entity_poly.pdbx_seq_one_letter_code
_entity_poly.pdbx_strand_id
1 'polypeptide(L)'
;MKFHIQYLSTRSGKTLLLFFDKHRYVFNLFEGFQRYSIEANVKLTSVTAFFLSTKYQIPALLGTYLTLNECKSNYELPVNVICSADWFNIINSANFANKRKLKFNLCTSYKDSLIEVKMIEIEDECSFIVKLPIIRGKMLMEKIPQNFPKKMLSLLAKRKEVMFENKLIKDAFLPDIHPKSIGIVYSTKNFEKLIEIFKKEKIENIFFFQREALLCFKKEYKGNLYYCNENYFVEFISFYEIQREFNKFNKNYLLPSKLKEVEKIEDVLYLNSKDVLLFNKEINDYEHIKNVQMYPEGIKEQIYNENDIFITFLGTGCAIPSKYRNVSGILVQIKDILFLLDCGEDTLWQIHRIYNSFDIVDKLSFIFISHSHADHNLGIISVLMKRKNKSKLKIFGPSKIFPFIQSFTNNFTFISTDETFLLRKKIFLNYSDYFTSYDFNYLVSLCGVLHCEDSCGIKVIYEGFTISYSGDTKYDTVFKEMIKNSDVLIHEATFTDDLREKADKTYHSTVLDAVRVAEEGNVKQLILTHFSQRKRENVIGDTLDLYKIIPDKFL
;
A
#
# COMPACT_ATOMS: atom_id res chain seq x y z
N MET A 1 -16.80 -1.57 -27.15
CA MET A 1 -16.15 -0.98 -25.97
C MET A 1 -17.14 -0.88 -24.82
N LYS A 2 -16.83 -1.51 -23.70
CA LYS A 2 -17.48 -1.31 -22.40
C LYS A 2 -16.39 -0.76 -21.47
N PHE A 3 -16.73 0.17 -20.61
CA PHE A 3 -15.84 0.64 -19.56
C PHE A 3 -16.66 0.90 -18.30
N HIS A 4 -16.01 0.89 -17.16
CA HIS A 4 -16.64 1.16 -15.87
C HIS A 4 -15.64 1.83 -14.94
N ILE A 5 -16.15 2.48 -13.91
CA ILE A 5 -15.37 3.05 -12.83
C ILE A 5 -15.59 2.19 -11.60
N GLN A 6 -14.52 1.84 -10.88
CA GLN A 6 -14.62 1.20 -9.57
C GLN A 6 -13.97 2.11 -8.54
N TYR A 7 -14.65 2.29 -7.42
CA TYR A 7 -14.10 3.02 -6.28
C TYR A 7 -13.53 2.03 -5.28
N LEU A 8 -12.31 2.28 -4.77
CA LEU A 8 -11.77 1.52 -3.64
C LEU A 8 -11.33 2.48 -2.53
N SER A 9 -11.59 2.11 -1.30
CA SER A 9 -11.15 2.86 -0.12
C SER A 9 -10.85 1.95 1.06
N THR A 10 -9.85 2.39 1.80
CA THR A 10 -9.39 1.91 3.10
C THR A 10 -9.31 3.11 4.05
N ARG A 11 -9.03 2.87 5.32
CA ARG A 11 -8.66 3.93 6.27
C ARG A 11 -7.43 4.69 5.83
N SER A 12 -6.54 4.03 5.11
CA SER A 12 -5.31 4.61 4.59
C SER A 12 -5.49 5.51 3.38
N GLY A 13 -6.66 5.44 2.72
CA GLY A 13 -7.01 6.39 1.67
C GLY A 13 -8.01 5.83 0.65
N LYS A 14 -8.00 6.45 -0.53
CA LYS A 14 -9.04 6.34 -1.54
C LYS A 14 -8.42 6.26 -2.93
N THR A 15 -9.03 5.53 -3.85
CA THR A 15 -8.60 5.49 -5.25
C THR A 15 -9.79 5.27 -6.17
N LEU A 16 -9.71 5.83 -7.36
CA LEU A 16 -10.70 5.63 -8.42
C LEU A 16 -10.02 4.90 -9.58
N LEU A 17 -10.58 3.76 -9.97
CA LEU A 17 -10.06 2.96 -11.08
C LEU A 17 -10.99 3.06 -12.28
N LEU A 18 -10.44 3.43 -13.43
CA LEU A 18 -11.14 3.37 -14.70
C LEU A 18 -10.71 2.11 -15.47
N PHE A 19 -11.68 1.26 -15.77
CA PHE A 19 -11.48 -0.04 -16.41
C PHE A 19 -11.91 -0.02 -17.87
N PHE A 20 -11.00 -0.44 -18.73
CA PHE A 20 -11.28 -0.93 -20.08
C PHE A 20 -10.71 -2.34 -20.19
N ASP A 21 -11.25 -3.18 -21.07
CA ASP A 21 -10.88 -4.60 -21.28
C ASP A 21 -9.55 -5.04 -20.62
N LYS A 22 -8.40 -4.70 -21.22
CA LYS A 22 -7.05 -5.04 -20.71
C LYS A 22 -6.33 -3.89 -19.99
N HIS A 23 -6.95 -2.73 -19.84
CA HIS A 23 -6.33 -1.50 -19.34
C HIS A 23 -7.01 -1.02 -18.06
N ARG A 24 -6.20 -0.68 -17.05
CA ARG A 24 -6.67 -0.01 -15.83
C ARG A 24 -5.90 1.28 -15.64
N TYR A 25 -6.62 2.36 -15.35
CA TYR A 25 -6.06 3.66 -15.02
C TYR A 25 -6.40 3.95 -13.56
N VAL A 26 -5.37 4.21 -12.75
CA VAL A 26 -5.51 4.32 -11.29
C VAL A 26 -5.30 5.78 -10.90
N PHE A 27 -6.37 6.42 -10.41
CA PHE A 27 -6.34 7.80 -9.93
C PHE A 27 -6.25 7.81 -8.42
N ASN A 28 -5.14 8.36 -7.91
CA ASN A 28 -4.71 8.30 -6.53
C ASN A 28 -4.28 6.89 -6.06
N LEU A 29 -3.44 6.82 -5.03
CA LEU A 29 -2.99 5.60 -4.36
C LEU A 29 -3.06 5.78 -2.83
N PHE A 30 -3.04 4.68 -2.11
CA PHE A 30 -2.99 4.67 -0.65
C PHE A 30 -2.14 3.50 -0.15
N GLU A 31 -1.66 3.58 1.09
CA GLU A 31 -0.89 2.49 1.69
C GLU A 31 -1.74 1.22 1.84
N GLY A 32 -1.23 0.11 1.34
CA GLY A 32 -1.93 -1.16 1.22
C GLY A 32 -2.69 -1.31 -0.09
N PHE A 33 -2.56 -0.41 -1.08
CA PHE A 33 -3.31 -0.51 -2.35
C PHE A 33 -3.10 -1.85 -3.06
N GLN A 34 -1.87 -2.34 -3.13
CA GLN A 34 -1.55 -3.65 -3.72
C GLN A 34 -2.19 -4.79 -2.94
N ARG A 35 -2.25 -4.70 -1.61
CA ARG A 35 -2.90 -5.69 -0.74
C ARG A 35 -4.41 -5.67 -0.96
N TYR A 36 -5.00 -4.48 -0.95
CA TYR A 36 -6.43 -4.28 -1.13
C TYR A 36 -6.89 -4.64 -2.54
N SER A 37 -6.01 -4.49 -3.54
CA SER A 37 -6.27 -4.97 -4.90
C SER A 37 -6.45 -6.49 -4.94
N ILE A 38 -5.69 -7.25 -4.15
CA ILE A 38 -5.88 -8.72 -4.03
C ILE A 38 -7.24 -9.04 -3.38
N GLU A 39 -7.64 -8.27 -2.37
CA GLU A 39 -8.94 -8.42 -1.68
C GLU A 39 -10.13 -8.02 -2.57
N ALA A 40 -9.96 -7.00 -3.39
CA ALA A 40 -10.96 -6.47 -4.31
C ALA A 40 -10.94 -7.14 -5.71
N ASN A 41 -10.09 -8.16 -5.90
CA ASN A 41 -9.88 -8.86 -7.18
C ASN A 41 -9.47 -7.94 -8.35
N VAL A 42 -8.71 -6.88 -8.06
CA VAL A 42 -8.13 -5.98 -9.06
C VAL A 42 -6.79 -6.54 -9.55
N LYS A 43 -6.74 -6.88 -10.85
CA LYS A 43 -5.54 -7.39 -11.50
C LYS A 43 -4.51 -6.29 -11.77
N LEU A 44 -3.53 -6.15 -10.86
CA LEU A 44 -2.46 -5.15 -10.96
C LEU A 44 -1.66 -5.23 -12.27
N THR A 45 -1.40 -6.42 -12.82
CA THR A 45 -0.61 -6.57 -14.06
C THR A 45 -1.23 -5.88 -15.28
N SER A 46 -2.51 -5.49 -15.20
CA SER A 46 -3.23 -4.80 -16.25
C SER A 46 -3.33 -3.28 -16.03
N VAL A 47 -2.63 -2.73 -15.02
CA VAL A 47 -2.49 -1.28 -14.84
C VAL A 47 -1.63 -0.70 -15.95
N THR A 48 -2.18 0.32 -16.61
CA THR A 48 -1.55 1.06 -17.71
C THR A 48 -0.84 2.32 -17.19
N ALA A 49 -1.49 3.05 -16.28
CA ALA A 49 -0.97 4.30 -15.74
C ALA A 49 -1.48 4.58 -14.32
N PHE A 50 -0.63 5.21 -13.52
CA PHE A 50 -0.94 5.78 -12.20
C PHE A 50 -0.98 7.30 -12.29
N PHE A 51 -1.98 7.93 -11.65
CA PHE A 51 -2.11 9.38 -11.57
C PHE A 51 -2.05 9.78 -10.09
N LEU A 52 -0.95 10.41 -9.68
CA LEU A 52 -0.75 10.81 -8.28
C LEU A 52 -1.32 12.19 -8.04
N SER A 53 -2.14 12.33 -7.00
CA SER A 53 -2.68 13.61 -6.55
C SER A 53 -1.81 14.34 -5.53
N THR A 54 -0.88 13.66 -4.84
CA THR A 54 0.11 14.28 -3.93
C THR A 54 1.40 13.48 -3.86
N LYS A 55 2.48 14.12 -3.39
CA LYS A 55 3.74 13.41 -3.08
C LYS A 55 3.58 12.29 -2.04
N TYR A 56 2.58 12.38 -1.15
CA TYR A 56 2.39 11.40 -0.07
C TYR A 56 1.92 10.01 -0.55
N GLN A 57 1.59 9.87 -1.84
CA GLN A 57 1.30 8.58 -2.46
C GLN A 57 2.55 7.82 -2.94
N ILE A 58 3.72 8.45 -2.94
CA ILE A 58 4.94 7.84 -3.45
C ILE A 58 5.29 6.54 -2.69
N PRO A 59 5.19 6.44 -1.35
CA PRO A 59 5.41 5.17 -0.66
C PRO A 59 4.51 4.03 -1.17
N ALA A 60 3.20 4.28 -1.31
CA ALA A 60 2.25 3.31 -1.86
C ALA A 60 2.53 2.96 -3.33
N LEU A 61 2.98 3.93 -4.14
CA LEU A 61 3.45 3.68 -5.51
C LEU A 61 4.63 2.70 -5.52
N LEU A 62 5.62 2.89 -4.63
CA LEU A 62 6.80 2.03 -4.56
C LEU A 62 6.44 0.60 -4.15
N GLY A 63 5.60 0.41 -3.13
CA GLY A 63 5.13 -0.92 -2.71
C GLY A 63 4.31 -1.63 -3.80
N THR A 64 3.44 -0.88 -4.49
CA THR A 64 2.67 -1.39 -5.63
C THR A 64 3.59 -1.77 -6.80
N TYR A 65 4.59 -0.94 -7.08
CA TYR A 65 5.56 -1.17 -8.14
C TYR A 65 6.40 -2.43 -7.91
N LEU A 66 6.86 -2.65 -6.67
CA LEU A 66 7.61 -3.87 -6.32
C LEU A 66 6.76 -5.13 -6.53
N THR A 67 5.47 -5.06 -6.16
CA THR A 67 4.51 -6.14 -6.40
C THR A 67 4.30 -6.40 -7.89
N LEU A 68 4.17 -5.34 -8.70
CA LEU A 68 4.06 -5.44 -10.16
C LEU A 68 5.29 -6.09 -10.79
N ASN A 69 6.48 -5.73 -10.31
CA ASN A 69 7.75 -6.27 -10.78
C ASN A 69 7.88 -7.78 -10.52
N GLU A 70 7.27 -8.30 -9.44
CA GLU A 70 7.22 -9.75 -9.20
C GLU A 70 6.14 -10.46 -10.02
N CYS A 71 5.03 -9.79 -10.32
CA CYS A 71 3.92 -10.41 -11.06
C CYS A 71 4.11 -10.44 -12.59
N LYS A 72 4.91 -9.53 -13.16
CA LYS A 72 5.11 -9.45 -14.62
C LYS A 72 6.30 -10.34 -15.04
N SER A 73 6.01 -11.48 -15.66
CA SER A 73 7.03 -12.41 -16.20
C SER A 73 7.71 -11.91 -17.48
N ASN A 74 7.09 -10.96 -18.20
CA ASN A 74 7.59 -10.44 -19.47
C ASN A 74 7.99 -8.96 -19.32
N TYR A 75 9.27 -8.70 -19.54
CA TYR A 75 9.90 -7.39 -19.50
C TYR A 75 9.46 -6.53 -20.68
N GLU A 76 9.37 -5.20 -20.44
CA GLU A 76 9.89 -4.11 -21.30
C GLU A 76 9.02 -2.84 -21.28
N LEU A 77 7.73 -2.91 -20.93
CA LEU A 77 6.90 -1.71 -20.92
C LEU A 77 6.96 -1.00 -19.57
N PRO A 78 7.50 0.24 -19.50
CA PRO A 78 7.47 1.03 -18.29
C PRO A 78 6.03 1.32 -17.89
N VAL A 79 5.77 1.43 -16.58
CA VAL A 79 4.47 1.90 -16.11
C VAL A 79 4.50 3.42 -16.10
N ASN A 80 3.49 4.03 -16.73
CA ASN A 80 3.37 5.48 -16.75
C ASN A 80 2.92 5.96 -15.36
N VAL A 81 3.64 6.93 -14.80
CA VAL A 81 3.28 7.59 -13.57
C VAL A 81 3.15 9.07 -13.89
N ILE A 82 1.94 9.58 -13.72
CA ILE A 82 1.59 10.96 -13.97
C ILE A 82 1.58 11.68 -12.63
N CYS A 83 2.45 12.67 -12.49
CA CYS A 83 2.58 13.47 -11.27
C CYS A 83 3.23 14.83 -11.55
N SER A 84 3.23 15.71 -10.55
CA SER A 84 3.99 16.96 -10.61
C SER A 84 5.49 16.69 -10.82
N ALA A 85 6.15 17.53 -11.62
CA ALA A 85 7.57 17.39 -11.92
C ALA A 85 8.45 17.48 -10.65
N ASP A 86 8.01 18.25 -9.66
CA ASP A 86 8.72 18.43 -8.38
C ASP A 86 8.85 17.11 -7.58
N TRP A 87 7.98 16.13 -7.87
CA TRP A 87 7.97 14.85 -7.17
C TRP A 87 8.91 13.82 -7.81
N PHE A 88 9.45 14.09 -8.99
CA PHE A 88 10.33 13.14 -9.70
C PHE A 88 11.58 12.84 -8.86
N ASN A 89 12.14 13.86 -8.21
CA ASN A 89 13.31 13.70 -7.34
C ASN A 89 13.01 12.86 -6.09
N ILE A 90 11.78 12.94 -5.56
CA ILE A 90 11.35 12.12 -4.43
C ILE A 90 11.24 10.65 -4.84
N ILE A 91 10.67 10.38 -6.01
CA ILE A 91 10.59 9.01 -6.56
C ILE A 91 11.99 8.46 -6.81
N ASN A 92 12.88 9.29 -7.38
CA ASN A 92 14.26 8.89 -7.69
C ASN A 92 15.14 8.75 -6.45
N SER A 93 14.80 9.36 -5.31
CA SER A 93 15.57 9.20 -4.05
C SER A 93 15.33 7.85 -3.37
N ALA A 94 14.26 7.13 -3.74
CA ALA A 94 13.93 5.79 -3.24
C ALA A 94 14.80 4.68 -3.87
N ASN A 95 16.12 4.87 -3.91
CA ASN A 95 17.07 3.93 -4.52
C ASN A 95 17.04 2.54 -3.87
N PHE A 96 16.66 2.45 -2.59
CA PHE A 96 16.48 1.17 -1.88
C PHE A 96 15.31 0.34 -2.44
N ALA A 97 14.33 0.96 -3.10
CA ALA A 97 13.18 0.32 -3.72
C ALA A 97 13.35 0.15 -5.25
N ASN A 98 14.50 0.51 -5.82
CA ASN A 98 14.73 0.51 -7.26
C ASN A 98 15.23 -0.85 -7.76
N LYS A 99 14.37 -1.62 -8.42
CA LYS A 99 14.75 -2.86 -9.12
C LYS A 99 14.97 -2.55 -10.61
N ARG A 100 16.16 -2.87 -11.16
CA ARG A 100 16.62 -2.60 -12.56
C ARG A 100 15.67 -3.08 -13.69
N LYS A 101 14.60 -3.79 -13.36
CA LYS A 101 13.78 -4.63 -14.23
C LYS A 101 12.51 -3.95 -14.75
N LEU A 102 11.95 -2.98 -14.02
CA LEU A 102 10.77 -2.20 -14.43
C LEU A 102 11.09 -0.71 -14.25
N LYS A 103 10.89 0.14 -15.26
CA LYS A 103 11.14 1.59 -15.12
C LYS A 103 9.81 2.34 -14.98
N PHE A 104 9.80 3.43 -14.20
CA PHE A 104 8.72 4.40 -14.29
C PHE A 104 8.95 5.30 -15.51
N ASN A 105 7.89 5.53 -16.27
CA ASN A 105 7.84 6.64 -17.20
C ASN A 105 7.13 7.80 -16.51
N LEU A 106 7.91 8.74 -15.95
CA LEU A 106 7.39 9.90 -15.22
C LEU A 106 6.92 10.95 -16.22
N CYS A 107 5.67 11.39 -16.10
CA CYS A 107 5.03 12.32 -17.04
C CYS A 107 4.18 13.36 -16.31
N THR A 108 4.03 14.54 -16.89
CA THR A 108 3.11 15.60 -16.39
C THR A 108 1.81 15.68 -17.20
N SER A 109 1.71 14.91 -18.28
CA SER A 109 0.52 14.79 -19.12
C SER A 109 0.39 13.37 -19.65
N TYR A 110 -0.82 12.96 -20.05
CA TYR A 110 -1.05 11.61 -20.54
C TYR A 110 -2.15 11.54 -21.58
N LYS A 111 -1.88 10.80 -22.65
CA LYS A 111 -2.83 10.47 -23.71
C LYS A 111 -2.47 9.14 -24.34
N ASP A 112 -3.46 8.28 -24.52
CA ASP A 112 -3.36 7.08 -25.34
C ASP A 112 -4.60 6.92 -26.23
N SER A 113 -4.81 5.72 -26.78
CA SER A 113 -5.97 5.44 -27.64
C SER A 113 -7.31 5.39 -26.90
N LEU A 114 -7.30 5.29 -25.57
CA LEU A 114 -8.50 5.13 -24.74
C LEU A 114 -8.80 6.41 -23.95
N ILE A 115 -7.82 7.10 -23.37
CA ILE A 115 -8.06 8.30 -22.58
C ILE A 115 -7.07 9.43 -22.86
N GLU A 116 -7.51 10.65 -22.60
CA GLU A 116 -6.65 11.83 -22.47
C GLU A 116 -6.91 12.44 -21.09
N VAL A 117 -5.83 12.68 -20.33
CA VAL A 117 -5.92 13.20 -18.97
C VAL A 117 -5.24 14.56 -18.89
N LYS A 118 -6.01 15.56 -18.49
CA LYS A 118 -5.52 16.89 -18.12
C LYS A 118 -5.34 16.93 -16.61
N MET A 119 -4.09 17.05 -16.17
CA MET A 119 -3.73 17.29 -14.77
C MET A 119 -3.92 18.78 -14.46
N ILE A 120 -4.51 19.08 -13.31
CA ILE A 120 -4.73 20.44 -12.81
C ILE A 120 -4.01 20.53 -11.47
N GLU A 121 -2.87 21.21 -11.48
CA GLU A 121 -2.06 21.42 -10.29
C GLU A 121 -2.51 22.69 -9.55
N ILE A 122 -2.85 22.51 -8.28
CA ILE A 122 -3.23 23.56 -7.34
C ILE A 122 -2.25 23.46 -6.18
N GLU A 123 -1.29 24.39 -6.14
CA GLU A 123 -0.17 24.35 -5.21
C GLU A 123 0.59 23.01 -5.31
N ASP A 124 0.52 22.16 -4.29
CA ASP A 124 1.19 20.87 -4.19
C ASP A 124 0.24 19.67 -4.34
N GLU A 125 -0.96 19.89 -4.90
CA GLU A 125 -1.97 18.86 -5.11
C GLU A 125 -2.47 18.84 -6.56
N CYS A 126 -2.77 17.65 -7.07
CA CYS A 126 -3.26 17.46 -8.44
C CYS A 126 -4.69 16.92 -8.47
N SER A 127 -5.54 17.58 -9.24
CA SER A 127 -6.86 17.10 -9.66
C SER A 127 -6.84 16.77 -11.15
N PHE A 128 -7.83 16.03 -11.67
CA PHE A 128 -7.79 15.51 -13.04
C PHE A 128 -9.09 15.73 -13.79
N ILE A 129 -8.96 15.98 -15.10
CA ILE A 129 -10.06 15.86 -16.06
C ILE A 129 -9.70 14.73 -17.02
N VAL A 130 -10.58 13.75 -17.15
CA VAL A 130 -10.38 12.58 -18.01
C VAL A 130 -11.38 12.65 -19.16
N LYS A 131 -10.85 12.77 -20.37
CA LYS A 131 -11.63 12.65 -21.60
C LYS A 131 -11.73 11.19 -21.99
N LEU A 132 -12.95 10.75 -22.23
CA LEU A 132 -13.27 9.36 -22.58
C LEU A 132 -13.33 9.18 -24.11
N PRO A 133 -13.13 7.95 -24.61
CA PRO A 133 -13.06 7.69 -26.04
C PRO A 133 -14.44 7.66 -26.68
N ILE A 134 -14.54 8.15 -27.92
CA ILE A 134 -15.77 8.06 -28.72
C ILE A 134 -16.11 6.59 -28.97
N ILE A 135 -17.35 6.21 -28.68
CA ILE A 135 -17.85 4.86 -28.96
C ILE A 135 -18.51 4.88 -30.34
N ARG A 136 -17.79 4.37 -31.33
CA ARG A 136 -18.30 4.30 -32.70
C ARG A 136 -19.56 3.43 -32.79
N GLY A 137 -20.60 3.94 -33.43
CA GLY A 137 -21.83 3.22 -33.69
C GLY A 137 -21.61 1.96 -34.51
N LYS A 138 -22.40 0.91 -34.22
CA LYS A 138 -22.33 -0.38 -34.92
C LYS A 138 -22.81 -0.22 -36.37
N MET A 139 -22.16 -0.93 -37.28
CA MET A 139 -22.61 -1.04 -38.66
C MET A 139 -23.92 -1.81 -38.75
N LEU A 140 -24.88 -1.27 -39.49
CA LEU A 140 -26.21 -1.82 -39.73
C LEU A 140 -26.15 -2.67 -41.00
N MET A 141 -25.95 -3.98 -40.84
CA MET A 141 -25.77 -4.91 -41.97
C MET A 141 -26.99 -4.97 -42.89
N GLU A 142 -28.18 -4.74 -42.34
CA GLU A 142 -29.45 -4.65 -43.07
C GLU A 142 -29.50 -3.46 -44.04
N LYS A 143 -28.67 -2.43 -43.84
CA LYS A 143 -28.53 -1.29 -44.74
C LYS A 143 -27.44 -1.48 -45.79
N ILE A 144 -26.74 -2.61 -45.77
CA ILE A 144 -25.68 -2.94 -46.73
C ILE A 144 -26.23 -3.90 -47.78
N PRO A 145 -26.07 -3.60 -49.09
CA PRO A 145 -26.52 -4.49 -50.16
C PRO A 145 -25.93 -5.92 -50.04
N GLN A 146 -26.68 -6.96 -50.41
CA GLN A 146 -26.25 -8.36 -50.25
C GLN A 146 -24.97 -8.71 -51.05
N ASN A 147 -24.70 -8.03 -52.18
CA ASN A 147 -23.52 -8.27 -53.03
C ASN A 147 -22.37 -7.27 -52.79
N PHE A 148 -22.31 -6.63 -51.62
CA PHE A 148 -21.35 -5.57 -51.35
C PHE A 148 -19.89 -6.09 -51.28
N PRO A 149 -18.94 -5.56 -52.08
CA PRO A 149 -17.57 -6.07 -52.11
C PRO A 149 -16.83 -5.92 -50.78
N LYS A 150 -16.09 -6.95 -50.35
CA LYS A 150 -15.30 -6.93 -49.08
C LYS A 150 -14.34 -5.75 -48.97
N LYS A 151 -13.69 -5.34 -50.07
CA LYS A 151 -12.80 -4.16 -50.09
C LYS A 151 -13.56 -2.88 -49.78
N MET A 152 -14.77 -2.72 -50.33
CA MET A 152 -15.64 -1.57 -50.09
C MET A 152 -16.21 -1.59 -48.68
N LEU A 153 -16.55 -2.77 -48.15
CA LEU A 153 -16.95 -2.95 -46.76
C LEU A 153 -15.84 -2.50 -45.78
N SER A 154 -14.57 -2.80 -46.10
CA SER A 154 -13.43 -2.34 -45.30
C SER A 154 -13.27 -0.81 -45.31
N LEU A 155 -13.51 -0.16 -46.46
CA LEU A 155 -13.50 1.31 -46.57
C LEU A 155 -14.66 1.92 -45.75
N LEU A 156 -15.85 1.35 -45.87
CA LEU A 156 -17.03 1.77 -45.13
C LEU A 156 -16.81 1.61 -43.60
N ALA A 157 -16.24 0.49 -43.15
CA ALA A 157 -15.88 0.25 -41.75
C ALA A 157 -14.86 1.26 -41.19
N LYS A 158 -14.03 1.86 -42.06
CA LYS A 158 -13.12 2.97 -41.72
C LYS A 158 -13.81 4.34 -41.75
N ARG A 159 -15.15 4.37 -41.87
CA ARG A 159 -15.99 5.58 -42.01
C ARG A 159 -15.62 6.44 -43.22
N LYS A 160 -15.11 5.81 -44.29
CA LYS A 160 -14.92 6.49 -45.57
C LYS A 160 -16.22 6.46 -46.36
N GLU A 161 -16.44 7.49 -47.16
CA GLU A 161 -17.52 7.51 -48.15
C GLU A 161 -17.29 6.42 -49.20
N VAL A 162 -18.34 5.65 -49.49
CA VAL A 162 -18.28 4.55 -50.45
C VAL A 162 -19.47 4.64 -51.39
N MET A 163 -19.17 4.74 -52.69
CA MET A 163 -20.15 4.70 -53.77
C MET A 163 -20.27 3.26 -54.29
N PHE A 164 -21.47 2.70 -54.33
CA PHE A 164 -21.75 1.39 -54.92
C PHE A 164 -22.96 1.52 -55.85
N GLU A 165 -22.82 1.05 -57.10
CA GLU A 165 -23.86 1.18 -58.14
C GLU A 165 -24.38 2.62 -58.29
N ASN A 166 -23.46 3.59 -58.34
CA ASN A 166 -23.75 5.03 -58.44
C ASN A 166 -24.56 5.62 -57.26
N LYS A 167 -24.70 4.89 -56.14
CA LYS A 167 -25.34 5.39 -54.91
C LYS A 167 -24.32 5.49 -53.78
N LEU A 168 -24.38 6.61 -53.05
CA LEU A 168 -23.60 6.77 -51.83
C LEU A 168 -24.24 5.93 -50.72
N ILE A 169 -23.46 5.07 -50.10
CA ILE A 169 -23.91 4.33 -48.91
C ILE A 169 -23.90 5.29 -47.71
N LYS A 170 -25.08 5.82 -47.36
CA LYS A 170 -25.32 6.68 -46.19
C LYS A 170 -25.91 5.88 -45.03
N ASP A 171 -25.76 6.41 -43.81
CA ASP A 171 -26.44 5.92 -42.59
C ASP A 171 -26.26 4.42 -42.29
N ALA A 172 -25.17 3.83 -42.79
CA ALA A 172 -24.81 2.43 -42.59
C ALA A 172 -24.36 2.13 -41.15
N PHE A 173 -24.37 3.13 -40.26
CA PHE A 173 -23.98 2.99 -38.87
C PHE A 173 -25.00 3.67 -37.98
N LEU A 174 -25.15 3.16 -36.76
CA LEU A 174 -25.76 3.92 -35.67
C LEU A 174 -24.93 5.20 -35.38
N PRO A 175 -25.54 6.24 -34.76
CA PRO A 175 -24.81 7.41 -34.29
C PRO A 175 -23.67 7.01 -33.35
N ASP A 176 -22.58 7.78 -33.42
CA ASP A 176 -21.50 7.64 -32.47
C ASP A 176 -21.95 8.20 -31.11
N ILE A 177 -21.53 7.54 -30.02
CA ILE A 177 -21.80 8.00 -28.66
C ILE A 177 -20.56 8.72 -28.17
N HIS A 178 -20.77 9.90 -27.58
CA HIS A 178 -19.73 10.73 -26.99
C HIS A 178 -19.90 10.70 -25.46
N PRO A 179 -19.20 9.79 -24.76
CA PRO A 179 -19.24 9.77 -23.31
C PRO A 179 -18.75 11.10 -22.74
N LYS A 180 -19.44 11.60 -21.71
CA LYS A 180 -19.08 12.84 -21.03
C LYS A 180 -17.75 12.67 -20.29
N SER A 181 -16.87 13.68 -20.37
CA SER A 181 -15.64 13.70 -19.58
C SER A 181 -15.95 13.64 -18.08
N ILE A 182 -15.05 13.03 -17.31
CA ILE A 182 -15.16 12.97 -15.86
C ILE A 182 -14.12 13.88 -15.20
N GLY A 183 -14.51 14.50 -14.10
CA GLY A 183 -13.63 15.30 -13.25
C GLY A 183 -13.34 14.57 -11.95
N ILE A 184 -12.09 14.60 -11.50
CA ILE A 184 -11.65 13.98 -10.25
C ILE A 184 -11.01 15.08 -9.41
N VAL A 185 -11.70 15.48 -8.35
CA VAL A 185 -11.29 16.55 -7.44
C VAL A 185 -10.68 15.92 -6.19
N TYR A 186 -9.36 16.04 -6.09
CA TYR A 186 -8.61 15.62 -4.91
C TYR A 186 -8.22 16.79 -4.02
N SER A 187 -7.95 17.96 -4.63
CA SER A 187 -7.36 19.07 -3.92
C SER A 187 -8.23 19.53 -2.74
N THR A 188 -7.56 19.89 -1.66
CA THR A 188 -8.10 20.47 -0.42
C THR A 188 -8.03 21.99 -0.42
N LYS A 189 -7.54 22.59 -1.52
CA LYS A 189 -7.18 24.01 -1.59
C LYS A 189 -7.75 24.68 -2.83
N ASN A 190 -7.87 26.02 -2.75
CA ASN A 190 -8.26 26.91 -3.84
C ASN A 190 -9.40 26.36 -4.74
N PHE A 191 -10.54 26.09 -4.12
CA PHE A 191 -11.70 25.50 -4.79
C PHE A 191 -12.27 26.40 -5.89
N GLU A 192 -12.18 27.72 -5.74
CA GLU A 192 -12.67 28.70 -6.71
C GLU A 192 -12.01 28.51 -8.09
N LYS A 193 -10.68 28.41 -8.12
CA LYS A 193 -9.92 28.15 -9.35
C LYS A 193 -10.30 26.81 -9.99
N LEU A 194 -10.51 25.77 -9.19
CA LEU A 194 -10.95 24.47 -9.70
C LEU A 194 -12.36 24.54 -10.31
N ILE A 195 -13.30 25.22 -9.64
CA ILE A 195 -14.66 25.42 -10.14
C ILE A 195 -14.64 26.15 -11.48
N GLU A 196 -13.85 27.22 -11.63
CA GLU A 196 -13.71 27.97 -12.89
C GLU A 196 -13.23 27.06 -14.04
N ILE A 197 -12.18 26.26 -13.79
CA ILE A 197 -11.63 25.33 -14.79
C ILE A 197 -12.68 24.28 -15.19
N PHE A 198 -13.37 23.68 -14.23
CA PHE A 198 -14.33 22.60 -14.50
C PHE A 198 -15.57 23.12 -15.24
N LYS A 199 -16.05 24.34 -14.90
CA LYS A 199 -17.12 25.02 -15.64
C LYS A 199 -16.71 25.30 -17.08
N LYS A 200 -15.49 25.80 -17.31
CA LYS A 200 -14.96 26.08 -18.66
C LYS A 200 -14.87 24.81 -19.51
N GLU A 201 -14.49 23.70 -18.90
CA GLU A 201 -14.38 22.38 -19.56
C GLU A 201 -15.72 21.61 -19.63
N LYS A 202 -16.81 22.17 -19.06
CA LYS A 202 -18.17 21.61 -19.07
C LYS A 202 -18.25 20.17 -18.51
N ILE A 203 -17.62 19.92 -17.38
CA ILE A 203 -17.53 18.58 -16.79
C ILE A 203 -18.82 18.23 -16.03
N GLU A 204 -19.59 17.23 -16.44
CA GLU A 204 -20.88 16.96 -15.79
C GLU A 204 -20.81 15.91 -14.67
N ASN A 205 -19.85 14.99 -14.72
CA ASN A 205 -19.65 13.94 -13.73
C ASN A 205 -18.38 14.24 -12.93
N ILE A 206 -18.51 14.57 -11.64
CA ILE A 206 -17.38 14.98 -10.80
C ILE A 206 -17.29 14.10 -9.55
N PHE A 207 -16.10 13.56 -9.31
CA PHE A 207 -15.76 12.70 -8.18
C PHE A 207 -14.96 13.47 -7.15
N PHE A 208 -15.45 13.56 -5.91
CA PHE A 208 -14.85 14.32 -4.83
C PHE A 208 -14.25 13.39 -3.79
N PHE A 209 -12.96 13.59 -3.52
CA PHE A 209 -12.23 12.86 -2.47
C PHE A 209 -12.28 13.56 -1.12
N GLN A 210 -12.63 14.86 -1.11
CA GLN A 210 -12.72 15.73 0.05
C GLN A 210 -14.14 16.29 0.18
N ARG A 211 -14.69 16.29 1.40
CA ARG A 211 -16.07 16.71 1.65
C ARG A 211 -16.23 18.23 1.48
N GLU A 212 -15.20 18.98 1.84
CA GLU A 212 -15.14 20.44 1.76
C GLU A 212 -15.20 20.90 0.30
N ALA A 213 -14.43 20.24 -0.58
CA ALA A 213 -14.45 20.52 -2.01
C ALA A 213 -15.86 20.28 -2.61
N LEU A 214 -16.50 19.18 -2.25
CA LEU A 214 -17.88 18.87 -2.67
C LEU A 214 -18.86 19.96 -2.23
N LEU A 215 -18.80 20.40 -0.97
CA LEU A 215 -19.69 21.46 -0.47
C LEU A 215 -19.51 22.78 -1.23
N CYS A 216 -18.28 23.13 -1.59
CA CYS A 216 -18.01 24.32 -2.39
C CYS A 216 -18.55 24.19 -3.81
N PHE A 217 -18.29 23.05 -4.48
CA PHE A 217 -18.78 22.81 -5.83
C PHE A 217 -20.32 22.77 -5.89
N LYS A 218 -21.00 22.15 -4.91
CA LYS A 218 -22.47 22.02 -4.89
C LYS A 218 -23.18 23.39 -4.95
N LYS A 219 -22.58 24.46 -4.42
CA LYS A 219 -23.16 25.82 -4.45
C LYS A 219 -23.25 26.40 -5.87
N GLU A 220 -22.36 25.97 -6.75
CA GLU A 220 -22.11 26.62 -8.04
C GLU A 220 -22.24 25.71 -9.25
N TYR A 221 -22.30 24.40 -9.03
CA TYR A 221 -22.23 23.37 -10.05
C TYR A 221 -23.55 22.60 -10.14
N LYS A 222 -24.06 22.44 -11.36
CA LYS A 222 -25.24 21.62 -11.66
C LYS A 222 -24.78 20.42 -12.49
N GLY A 223 -24.76 19.24 -11.89
CA GLY A 223 -24.28 18.00 -12.49
C GLY A 223 -24.31 16.84 -11.50
N ASN A 224 -23.78 15.69 -11.92
CA ASN A 224 -23.67 14.51 -11.06
C ASN A 224 -22.44 14.65 -10.15
N LEU A 225 -22.69 14.88 -8.87
CA LEU A 225 -21.65 15.02 -7.85
C LEU A 225 -21.51 13.71 -7.07
N TYR A 226 -20.39 13.03 -7.26
CA TYR A 226 -20.07 11.76 -6.59
C TYR A 226 -19.13 12.01 -5.41
N TYR A 227 -19.57 11.74 -4.20
CA TYR A 227 -18.70 11.71 -3.02
C TYR A 227 -18.06 10.34 -2.86
N CYS A 228 -16.73 10.29 -2.95
CA CYS A 228 -15.92 9.11 -2.66
C CYS A 228 -15.78 8.98 -1.14
N ASN A 229 -16.65 8.15 -0.55
CA ASN A 229 -16.88 8.11 0.89
C ASN A 229 -15.70 7.50 1.66
N GLU A 230 -15.48 7.92 2.91
CA GLU A 230 -14.56 7.18 3.78
C GLU A 230 -15.01 5.73 3.95
N ASN A 231 -14.07 4.82 4.19
CA ASN A 231 -14.43 3.43 4.43
C ASN A 231 -14.78 3.18 5.90
N TYR A 232 -16.07 2.96 6.17
CA TYR A 232 -16.62 2.61 7.49
C TYR A 232 -16.74 1.10 7.74
N PHE A 233 -16.35 0.29 6.74
CA PHE A 233 -16.57 -1.15 6.69
C PHE A 233 -15.26 -1.94 6.86
N VAL A 234 -15.38 -3.25 7.04
CA VAL A 234 -14.25 -4.18 7.08
C VAL A 234 -13.52 -4.15 5.74
N GLU A 235 -12.27 -3.68 5.75
CA GLU A 235 -11.45 -3.56 4.54
C GLU A 235 -10.94 -4.93 4.09
N PHE A 236 -10.15 -5.60 4.94
CA PHE A 236 -9.54 -6.88 4.64
C PHE A 236 -10.38 -8.02 5.23
N ILE A 237 -11.49 -8.36 4.58
CA ILE A 237 -12.43 -9.36 5.11
C ILE A 237 -11.76 -10.73 5.31
N SER A 238 -10.86 -11.13 4.41
CA SER A 238 -10.09 -12.36 4.55
C SER A 238 -9.25 -12.41 5.84
N PHE A 239 -8.66 -11.28 6.23
CA PHE A 239 -7.89 -11.16 7.47
C PHE A 239 -8.79 -11.08 8.70
N TYR A 240 -9.87 -10.30 8.61
CA TYR A 240 -10.84 -10.11 9.68
C TYR A 240 -11.47 -11.44 10.13
N GLU A 241 -11.88 -12.29 9.19
CA GLU A 241 -12.45 -13.60 9.54
C GLU A 241 -11.44 -14.51 10.24
N ILE A 242 -10.18 -14.53 9.80
CA ILE A 242 -9.13 -15.29 10.50
C ILE A 242 -8.94 -14.80 11.93
N GLN A 243 -8.92 -13.49 12.15
CA GLN A 243 -8.81 -12.93 13.50
C GLN A 243 -10.00 -13.32 14.39
N ARG A 244 -11.22 -13.34 13.83
CA ARG A 244 -12.42 -13.80 14.55
C ARG A 244 -12.32 -15.28 14.94
N GLU A 245 -11.87 -16.12 14.03
CA GLU A 245 -11.65 -17.55 14.33
C GLU A 245 -10.60 -17.74 15.42
N PHE A 246 -9.47 -17.04 15.34
CA PHE A 246 -8.45 -17.12 16.39
C PHE A 246 -8.92 -16.58 17.75
N ASN A 247 -9.79 -15.56 17.76
CA ASN A 247 -10.40 -15.04 18.99
C ASN A 247 -11.32 -16.03 19.70
N LYS A 248 -11.76 -17.11 19.05
CA LYS A 248 -12.47 -18.22 19.72
C LYS A 248 -11.54 -18.99 20.66
N PHE A 249 -10.24 -18.99 20.39
CA PHE A 249 -9.22 -19.71 21.16
C PHE A 249 -8.44 -18.78 22.11
N ASN A 250 -8.07 -17.58 21.63
CA ASN A 250 -7.31 -16.60 22.42
C ASN A 250 -7.79 -15.19 22.08
N LYS A 251 -8.27 -14.43 23.09
CA LYS A 251 -8.86 -13.09 22.90
C LYS A 251 -7.86 -11.96 22.62
N ASN A 252 -6.61 -12.29 22.26
CA ASN A 252 -5.55 -11.33 21.99
C ASN A 252 -5.51 -10.84 20.53
N TYR A 253 -6.39 -11.31 19.64
CA TYR A 253 -6.44 -10.84 18.25
C TYR A 253 -7.31 -9.59 18.12
N LEU A 254 -6.68 -8.46 17.82
CA LEU A 254 -7.34 -7.16 17.84
C LEU A 254 -8.18 -6.96 16.56
N LEU A 255 -9.49 -6.86 16.72
CA LEU A 255 -10.44 -6.59 15.64
C LEU A 255 -10.49 -5.08 15.34
N PRO A 256 -10.69 -4.67 14.06
CA PRO A 256 -10.72 -3.27 13.67
C PRO A 256 -11.84 -2.50 14.37
N SER A 257 -11.54 -1.28 14.83
CA SER A 257 -12.49 -0.36 15.46
C SER A 257 -13.64 0.02 14.51
N LYS A 258 -14.68 0.69 15.02
CA LYS A 258 -15.73 1.28 14.18
C LYS A 258 -15.48 2.76 14.00
N LEU A 259 -15.46 3.22 12.75
CA LEU A 259 -15.44 4.65 12.43
C LEU A 259 -16.85 5.24 12.52
N LYS A 260 -16.93 6.49 12.98
CA LYS A 260 -18.20 7.22 13.04
C LYS A 260 -18.54 7.77 11.65
N GLU A 261 -19.71 7.39 11.14
CA GLU A 261 -20.25 7.96 9.91
C GLU A 261 -20.56 9.45 10.08
N VAL A 262 -20.35 10.21 9.01
CA VAL A 262 -20.66 11.64 8.95
C VAL A 262 -22.05 11.83 8.32
N GLU A 263 -22.72 12.92 8.70
CA GLU A 263 -24.01 13.29 8.15
C GLU A 263 -23.97 13.43 6.61
N LYS A 264 -25.00 12.85 5.97
CA LYS A 264 -25.16 12.87 4.52
C LYS A 264 -25.61 14.25 4.04
N ILE A 265 -24.94 14.71 3.01
CA ILE A 265 -25.32 15.83 2.15
C ILE A 265 -26.39 15.35 1.16
N GLU A 266 -27.48 16.12 1.03
CA GLU A 266 -28.56 15.92 0.06
C GLU A 266 -28.10 16.15 -1.40
N ASP A 267 -28.81 15.59 -2.39
CA ASP A 267 -28.50 15.62 -3.83
C ASP A 267 -27.04 15.33 -4.20
N VAL A 268 -26.45 14.33 -3.53
CA VAL A 268 -25.10 13.83 -3.79
C VAL A 268 -25.16 12.32 -3.95
N LEU A 269 -24.41 11.79 -4.91
CA LEU A 269 -24.25 10.36 -5.13
C LEU A 269 -23.08 9.85 -4.27
N TYR A 270 -23.30 8.83 -3.45
CA TYR A 270 -22.26 8.29 -2.57
C TYR A 270 -21.67 7.03 -3.18
N LEU A 271 -20.34 6.97 -3.25
CA LEU A 271 -19.61 5.76 -3.62
C LEU A 271 -18.94 5.18 -2.38
N ASN A 272 -19.28 3.93 -2.04
CA ASN A 272 -18.60 3.16 -1.01
C ASN A 272 -17.55 2.24 -1.65
N SER A 273 -16.56 1.81 -0.86
CA SER A 273 -15.49 0.95 -1.38
C SER A 273 -16.03 -0.28 -2.11
N LYS A 274 -15.43 -0.65 -3.24
CA LYS A 274 -15.85 -1.69 -4.19
C LYS A 274 -17.07 -1.36 -5.05
N ASP A 275 -17.82 -0.28 -4.82
CA ASP A 275 -18.91 0.12 -5.72
C ASP A 275 -18.42 0.33 -7.17
N VAL A 276 -19.29 0.01 -8.12
CA VAL A 276 -19.02 0.09 -9.56
C VAL A 276 -20.02 1.02 -10.24
N LEU A 277 -19.51 1.94 -11.07
CA LEU A 277 -20.30 2.73 -12.01
C LEU A 277 -20.09 2.17 -13.42
N LEU A 278 -21.07 1.44 -13.91
CA LEU A 278 -21.04 0.83 -15.24
C LEU A 278 -21.57 1.81 -16.28
N PHE A 279 -20.79 2.14 -17.31
CA PHE A 279 -21.25 3.04 -18.36
C PHE A 279 -22.34 2.37 -19.22
N ASN A 280 -23.54 2.96 -19.24
CA ASN A 280 -24.65 2.57 -20.09
C ASN A 280 -24.73 3.48 -21.31
N LYS A 281 -24.64 2.85 -22.49
CA LYS A 281 -24.67 3.51 -23.80
C LYS A 281 -26.02 4.09 -24.19
N GLU A 282 -27.11 3.52 -23.70
CA GLU A 282 -28.48 3.90 -24.06
C GLU A 282 -28.83 5.25 -23.44
N ILE A 283 -28.40 5.47 -22.19
CA ILE A 283 -28.61 6.74 -21.46
C ILE A 283 -27.39 7.68 -21.53
N ASN A 284 -26.27 7.23 -22.10
CA ASN A 284 -24.99 7.94 -22.14
C ASN A 284 -24.52 8.43 -20.75
N ASP A 285 -24.73 7.59 -19.73
CA ASP A 285 -24.41 7.86 -18.33
C ASP A 285 -24.11 6.56 -17.57
N TYR A 286 -23.93 6.63 -16.26
CA TYR A 286 -23.53 5.50 -15.42
C TYR A 286 -24.70 4.87 -14.65
N GLU A 287 -24.70 3.53 -14.60
CA GLU A 287 -25.49 2.74 -13.66
C GLU A 287 -24.66 2.42 -12.42
N HIS A 288 -25.20 2.74 -11.23
CA HIS A 288 -24.51 2.49 -9.96
C HIS A 288 -24.84 1.10 -9.40
N ILE A 289 -23.84 0.23 -9.39
CA ILE A 289 -23.88 -1.10 -8.80
C ILE A 289 -23.21 -1.04 -7.42
N LYS A 290 -24.04 -1.13 -6.37
CA LYS A 290 -23.58 -1.14 -4.97
C LYS A 290 -23.09 -2.52 -4.56
N ASN A 291 -21.97 -2.57 -3.84
CA ASN A 291 -21.45 -3.82 -3.29
C ASN A 291 -21.88 -4.03 -1.83
N VAL A 292 -22.00 -5.30 -1.44
CA VAL A 292 -22.30 -5.68 -0.05
C VAL A 292 -21.13 -5.30 0.85
N GLN A 293 -21.43 -4.61 1.94
CA GLN A 293 -20.47 -4.17 2.93
C GLN A 293 -20.71 -4.89 4.26
N MET A 294 -19.66 -5.00 5.07
CA MET A 294 -19.72 -5.61 6.39
C MET A 294 -19.15 -4.66 7.43
N TYR A 295 -19.88 -4.44 8.51
CA TYR A 295 -19.39 -3.66 9.65
C TYR A 295 -18.56 -4.55 10.59
N PRO A 296 -17.56 -3.99 11.28
CA PRO A 296 -16.83 -4.71 12.30
C PRO A 296 -17.71 -5.00 13.52
N GLU A 297 -17.66 -6.26 13.99
CA GLU A 297 -18.29 -6.75 15.22
C GLU A 297 -17.24 -7.18 16.25
N GLY A 298 -17.62 -7.24 17.54
CA GLY A 298 -16.76 -7.77 18.61
C GLY A 298 -15.56 -6.88 18.99
N ILE A 299 -15.69 -5.57 18.81
CA ILE A 299 -14.60 -4.60 18.89
C ILE A 299 -14.07 -4.49 20.33
N LYS A 300 -12.76 -4.63 20.48
CA LYS A 300 -12.02 -4.27 21.69
C LYS A 300 -10.95 -3.26 21.31
N GLU A 301 -11.13 -2.01 21.72
CA GLU A 301 -10.11 -0.98 21.54
C GLU A 301 -8.95 -1.25 22.51
N GLN A 302 -7.72 -1.18 22.02
CA GLN A 302 -6.55 -1.22 22.88
C GLN A 302 -6.34 0.17 23.47
N ILE A 303 -6.10 0.24 24.77
CA ILE A 303 -5.80 1.49 25.46
C ILE A 303 -4.31 1.48 25.81
N TYR A 304 -3.62 2.58 25.53
CA TYR A 304 -2.25 2.75 25.98
C TYR A 304 -2.22 2.90 27.50
N ASN A 305 -1.36 2.13 28.18
CA ASN A 305 -1.16 2.19 29.62
C ASN A 305 0.32 2.02 29.95
N GLU A 306 0.94 3.06 30.52
CA GLU A 306 2.38 3.16 30.78
C GLU A 306 2.96 2.16 31.78
N ASN A 307 2.13 1.29 32.38
CA ASN A 307 2.61 0.23 33.27
C ASN A 307 2.67 -1.14 32.57
N ASP A 308 2.16 -1.25 31.34
CA ASP A 308 2.02 -2.52 30.64
C ASP A 308 3.27 -2.84 29.79
N ILE A 309 3.50 -4.14 29.59
CA ILE A 309 4.40 -4.64 28.55
C ILE A 309 3.52 -5.24 27.46
N PHE A 310 3.60 -4.69 26.25
CA PHE A 310 2.77 -5.12 25.13
C PHE A 310 3.57 -5.20 23.84
N ILE A 311 3.32 -6.24 23.05
CA ILE A 311 3.92 -6.42 21.72
C ILE A 311 2.78 -6.58 20.72
N THR A 312 2.51 -5.52 19.95
CA THR A 312 1.50 -5.54 18.89
C THR A 312 2.15 -5.85 17.54
N PHE A 313 1.81 -6.99 16.96
CA PHE A 313 2.17 -7.28 15.58
C PHE A 313 1.19 -6.60 14.61
N LEU A 314 1.64 -5.52 13.97
CA LEU A 314 0.89 -4.75 12.99
C LEU A 314 0.98 -5.39 11.60
N GLY A 315 2.04 -6.15 11.35
CA GLY A 315 2.17 -7.05 10.22
C GLY A 315 3.24 -8.10 10.45
N THR A 316 3.09 -9.23 9.75
CA THR A 316 3.83 -10.48 10.04
C THR A 316 4.26 -11.22 8.78
N GLY A 317 4.16 -10.58 7.61
CA GLY A 317 4.41 -11.20 6.32
C GLY A 317 5.67 -10.64 5.65
N CYS A 318 6.35 -11.49 4.90
CA CYS A 318 7.55 -11.14 4.14
C CYS A 318 7.24 -10.60 2.74
N ALA A 319 8.03 -9.61 2.28
CA ALA A 319 8.14 -9.06 0.93
C ALA A 319 6.89 -8.39 0.34
N ILE A 320 5.85 -9.16 0.00
CA ILE A 320 4.62 -8.65 -0.62
C ILE A 320 3.44 -8.96 0.27
N PRO A 321 2.63 -7.97 0.66
CA PRO A 321 1.46 -8.22 1.50
C PRO A 321 0.45 -9.14 0.81
N SER A 322 -0.16 -10.04 1.59
CA SER A 322 -1.19 -10.97 1.14
C SER A 322 -2.56 -10.59 1.69
N LYS A 323 -3.59 -11.37 1.32
CA LYS A 323 -4.92 -11.26 1.93
C LYS A 323 -4.87 -11.33 3.46
N TYR A 324 -3.98 -12.16 4.02
CA TYR A 324 -3.99 -12.52 5.44
C TYR A 324 -2.92 -11.82 6.27
N ARG A 325 -1.82 -11.38 5.68
CA ARG A 325 -0.71 -10.76 6.40
C ARG A 325 -0.27 -9.46 5.73
N ASN A 326 -0.13 -8.41 6.52
CA ASN A 326 0.58 -7.22 6.09
C ASN A 326 2.10 -7.42 6.19
N VAL A 327 2.86 -6.52 5.58
CA VAL A 327 4.33 -6.43 5.73
C VAL A 327 4.76 -6.03 7.15
N SER A 328 6.03 -6.23 7.48
CA SER A 328 6.60 -6.08 8.84
C SER A 328 6.30 -4.72 9.49
N GLY A 329 5.82 -4.79 10.73
CA GLY A 329 5.68 -3.64 11.61
C GLY A 329 5.26 -4.13 12.99
N ILE A 330 6.00 -3.75 14.02
CA ILE A 330 5.78 -4.24 15.38
C ILE A 330 5.85 -3.06 16.34
N LEU A 331 4.77 -2.83 17.09
CA LEU A 331 4.73 -1.82 18.14
C LEU A 331 5.04 -2.49 19.47
N VAL A 332 6.11 -2.04 20.12
CA VAL A 332 6.54 -2.58 21.41
C VAL A 332 6.40 -1.50 22.47
N GLN A 333 5.74 -1.87 23.56
CA GLN A 333 5.64 -1.09 24.77
C GLN A 333 6.32 -1.86 25.91
N ILE A 334 7.24 -1.21 26.61
CA ILE A 334 7.81 -1.70 27.86
C ILE A 334 7.61 -0.58 28.87
N LYS A 335 6.52 -0.66 29.65
CA LYS A 335 6.11 0.42 30.55
C LYS A 335 5.94 1.75 29.81
N ASP A 336 6.72 2.78 30.13
CA ASP A 336 6.66 4.12 29.55
C ASP A 336 7.49 4.30 28.27
N ILE A 337 8.31 3.31 27.88
CA ILE A 337 8.98 3.32 26.57
C ILE A 337 8.11 2.64 25.51
N LEU A 338 7.90 3.32 24.39
CA LEU A 338 7.12 2.84 23.25
C LEU A 338 7.95 3.02 21.97
N PHE A 339 8.09 1.98 21.16
CA PHE A 339 8.87 2.06 19.93
C PHE A 339 8.35 1.13 18.84
N LEU A 340 8.76 1.41 17.60
CA LEU A 340 8.48 0.55 16.45
C LEU A 340 9.73 -0.24 16.07
N LEU A 341 9.55 -1.53 15.83
CA LEU A 341 10.51 -2.40 15.17
C LEU A 341 9.99 -2.66 13.75
N ASP A 342 10.71 -2.12 12.78
CA ASP A 342 10.28 -1.91 11.40
C ASP A 342 8.96 -1.13 11.27
N CYS A 343 8.74 -0.57 10.09
CA CYS A 343 7.60 0.26 9.77
C CYS A 343 7.24 0.12 8.29
N GLY A 344 6.88 -1.10 7.88
CA GLY A 344 6.37 -1.39 6.55
C GLY A 344 5.09 -0.63 6.22
N GLU A 345 4.70 -0.68 4.95
CA GLU A 345 3.50 -0.01 4.44
C GLU A 345 2.24 -0.39 5.25
N ASP A 346 1.35 0.58 5.47
CA ASP A 346 0.10 0.46 6.23
C ASP A 346 0.26 0.33 7.77
N THR A 347 1.49 0.37 8.31
CA THR A 347 1.76 0.27 9.78
C THR A 347 0.97 1.29 10.60
N LEU A 348 0.97 2.58 10.21
CA LEU A 348 0.21 3.62 10.89
C LEU A 348 -1.28 3.28 10.97
N TRP A 349 -1.82 2.73 9.88
CA TRP A 349 -3.24 2.48 9.76
C TRP A 349 -3.65 1.19 10.47
N GLN A 350 -2.73 0.22 10.60
CA GLN A 350 -2.90 -0.91 11.52
C GLN A 350 -2.97 -0.44 12.98
N ILE A 351 -2.14 0.54 13.38
CA ILE A 351 -2.27 1.18 14.70
C ILE A 351 -3.66 1.82 14.83
N HIS A 352 -4.09 2.61 13.85
CA HIS A 352 -5.39 3.25 13.87
C HIS A 352 -6.57 2.26 13.89
N ARG A 353 -6.46 1.10 13.23
CA ARG A 353 -7.46 0.01 13.30
C ARG A 353 -7.67 -0.46 14.74
N ILE A 354 -6.62 -0.50 15.54
CA ILE A 354 -6.61 -1.08 16.88
C ILE A 354 -6.95 -0.04 17.96
N TYR A 355 -6.38 1.15 17.85
CA TYR A 355 -6.50 2.20 18.86
C TYR A 355 -7.58 3.23 18.55
N ASN A 356 -8.12 3.24 17.33
CA ASN A 356 -9.07 4.26 16.85
C ASN A 356 -8.57 5.72 17.03
N SER A 357 -7.26 5.89 17.15
CA SER A 357 -6.57 7.15 17.37
C SER A 357 -5.13 7.06 16.83
N PHE A 358 -4.52 8.23 16.61
CA PHE A 358 -3.11 8.37 16.26
C PHE A 358 -2.25 8.90 17.41
N ASP A 359 -2.85 9.23 18.56
CA ASP A 359 -2.14 9.91 19.65
C ASP A 359 -1.02 9.04 20.25
N ILE A 360 -1.14 7.72 20.14
CA ILE A 360 -0.07 6.78 20.55
C ILE A 360 1.23 6.99 19.76
N VAL A 361 1.16 7.49 18.53
CA VAL A 361 2.35 7.76 17.69
C VAL A 361 3.17 8.92 18.26
N ASP A 362 2.55 9.87 18.94
CA ASP A 362 3.26 10.98 19.60
C ASP A 362 4.06 10.55 20.83
N LYS A 363 3.78 9.34 21.36
CA LYS A 363 4.47 8.72 22.50
C LYS A 363 5.68 7.88 22.09
N LEU A 364 5.93 7.70 20.79
CA LEU A 364 7.07 6.93 20.32
C LEU A 364 8.39 7.55 20.81
N SER A 365 9.19 6.72 21.46
CA SER A 365 10.56 7.01 21.88
C SER A 365 11.54 6.93 20.72
N PHE A 366 11.38 5.93 19.84
CA PHE A 366 12.16 5.76 18.62
C PHE A 366 11.46 4.83 17.61
N ILE A 367 11.99 4.81 16.39
CA ILE A 367 11.71 3.81 15.36
C ILE A 367 13.03 3.13 15.02
N PHE A 368 13.07 1.80 14.99
CA PHE A 368 14.18 1.02 14.49
C PHE A 368 13.80 0.38 13.16
N ILE A 369 14.60 0.62 12.13
CA ILE A 369 14.48 -0.02 10.82
C ILE A 369 15.67 -0.97 10.65
N SER A 370 15.38 -2.26 10.56
CA SER A 370 16.37 -3.32 10.50
C SER A 370 17.29 -3.22 9.29
N HIS A 371 16.73 -2.89 8.12
CA HIS A 371 17.45 -2.78 6.85
C HIS A 371 16.63 -2.04 5.78
N SER A 372 17.20 -1.82 4.59
CA SER A 372 16.63 -0.91 3.59
C SER A 372 15.54 -1.50 2.70
N HIS A 373 15.20 -2.79 2.80
CA HIS A 373 14.12 -3.35 2.00
C HIS A 373 12.77 -2.70 2.32
N ALA A 374 11.98 -2.50 1.26
CA ALA A 374 10.81 -1.62 1.27
C ALA A 374 9.69 -2.09 2.21
N ASP A 375 9.52 -3.40 2.36
CA ASP A 375 8.56 -4.03 3.27
C ASP A 375 8.82 -3.75 4.75
N HIS A 376 9.97 -3.17 5.10
CA HIS A 376 10.32 -2.79 6.46
C HIS A 376 10.25 -1.29 6.73
N ASN A 377 10.07 -0.43 5.72
CA ASN A 377 10.22 1.03 5.95
C ASN A 377 9.24 1.96 5.23
N LEU A 378 8.48 1.51 4.24
CA LEU A 378 7.63 2.43 3.46
C LEU A 378 6.56 3.16 4.28
N GLY A 379 6.08 2.59 5.39
CA GLY A 379 5.07 3.22 6.25
C GLY A 379 5.63 4.31 7.18
N ILE A 380 6.96 4.46 7.28
CA ILE A 380 7.58 5.43 8.19
C ILE A 380 7.17 6.88 7.86
N ILE A 381 6.94 7.17 6.57
CA ILE A 381 6.52 8.49 6.12
C ILE A 381 5.17 8.85 6.73
N SER A 382 4.19 7.96 6.66
CA SER A 382 2.88 8.17 7.26
C SER A 382 2.97 8.39 8.77
N VAL A 383 3.78 7.59 9.47
CA VAL A 383 4.00 7.75 10.91
C VAL A 383 4.55 9.14 11.24
N LEU A 384 5.60 9.58 10.56
CA LEU A 384 6.23 10.88 10.81
C LEU A 384 5.31 12.06 10.47
N MET A 385 4.56 11.98 9.36
CA MET A 385 3.65 13.03 8.94
C MET A 385 2.41 13.13 9.83
N LYS A 386 2.05 12.05 10.54
CA LYS A 386 0.87 12.04 11.41
C LYS A 386 1.13 12.58 12.82
N ARG A 387 2.39 12.60 13.26
CA ARG A 387 2.79 13.12 14.58
C ARG A 387 2.37 14.58 14.73
N LYS A 388 1.71 14.90 15.85
CA LYS A 388 1.47 16.28 16.30
C LYS A 388 2.67 16.80 17.09
N ASN A 389 3.41 15.88 17.72
CA ASN A 389 4.58 16.20 18.52
C ASN A 389 5.70 16.79 17.63
N LYS A 390 6.08 18.04 17.93
CA LYS A 390 7.12 18.77 17.22
C LYS A 390 8.54 18.36 17.64
N SER A 391 8.69 17.53 18.67
CA SER A 391 9.99 16.97 19.02
C SER A 391 10.48 16.01 17.93
N LYS A 392 11.78 16.02 17.70
CA LYS A 392 12.43 15.10 16.75
C LYS A 392 12.36 13.69 17.29
N LEU A 393 11.70 12.80 16.55
CA LEU A 393 11.71 11.37 16.81
C LEU A 393 13.05 10.77 16.40
N LYS A 394 13.62 9.89 17.22
CA LYS A 394 14.83 9.15 16.87
C LYS A 394 14.49 8.04 15.89
N ILE A 395 15.28 7.91 14.83
CA ILE A 395 15.18 6.83 13.85
C ILE A 395 16.55 6.16 13.78
N PHE A 396 16.60 4.90 14.19
CA PHE A 396 17.73 4.03 13.93
C PHE A 396 17.48 3.33 12.61
N GLY A 397 18.41 3.43 11.66
CA GLY A 397 18.23 2.75 10.38
C GLY A 397 19.40 2.95 9.42
N PRO A 398 19.36 2.26 8.27
CA PRO A 398 20.43 2.31 7.29
C PRO A 398 20.46 3.66 6.58
N SER A 399 21.65 4.19 6.26
CA SER A 399 21.74 5.52 5.62
C SER A 399 21.02 5.60 4.26
N LYS A 400 20.81 4.46 3.60
CA LYS A 400 20.13 4.37 2.28
C LYS A 400 18.69 4.90 2.28
N ILE A 401 17.96 4.82 3.40
CA ILE A 401 16.57 5.31 3.48
C ILE A 401 16.49 6.80 3.84
N PHE A 402 17.59 7.37 4.36
CA PHE A 402 17.61 8.75 4.86
C PHE A 402 17.20 9.80 3.80
N PRO A 403 17.76 9.80 2.57
CA PRO A 403 17.39 10.82 1.57
C PRO A 403 15.90 10.78 1.20
N PHE A 404 15.31 9.58 1.19
CA PHE A 404 13.89 9.42 0.93
C PHE A 404 13.04 10.02 2.05
N ILE A 405 13.32 9.67 3.31
CA ILE A 405 12.59 10.23 4.47
C ILE A 405 12.74 11.76 4.52
N GLN A 406 13.96 12.26 4.29
CA GLN A 406 14.27 13.68 4.34
C GLN A 406 13.48 14.50 3.31
N SER A 407 13.13 13.90 2.16
CA SER A 407 12.35 14.56 1.12
C SER A 407 10.89 14.87 1.53
N PHE A 408 10.39 14.25 2.60
CA PHE A 408 9.07 14.50 3.16
C PHE A 408 9.09 15.44 4.36
N THR A 409 10.07 15.25 5.27
CA THR A 409 10.15 16.00 6.53
C THR A 409 11.58 16.03 7.05
N ASN A 410 11.90 16.99 7.92
CA ASN A 410 13.18 17.04 8.67
C ASN A 410 12.95 16.87 10.19
N ASN A 411 11.74 16.52 10.62
CA ASN A 411 11.36 16.42 12.03
C ASN A 411 11.77 15.08 12.67
N PHE A 412 13.04 14.72 12.55
CA PHE A 412 13.62 13.52 13.15
C PHE A 412 15.12 13.70 13.44
N THR A 413 15.65 12.81 14.27
CA THR A 413 17.09 12.62 14.48
C THR A 413 17.44 11.23 13.96
N PHE A 414 18.32 11.16 12.97
CA PHE A 414 18.72 9.89 12.36
C PHE A 414 19.99 9.36 12.99
N ILE A 415 20.00 8.09 13.36
CA ILE A 415 21.14 7.37 13.90
C ILE A 415 21.42 6.23 12.90
N SER A 416 22.52 6.37 12.15
CA SER A 416 22.88 5.38 11.13
C SER A 416 23.27 4.05 11.77
N THR A 417 22.80 2.94 11.19
CA THR A 417 23.15 1.57 11.60
C THR A 417 24.28 0.98 10.77
N ASP A 418 24.77 1.66 9.73
CA ASP A 418 25.71 1.11 8.73
C ASP A 418 27.04 0.63 9.35
N GLU A 419 27.49 1.25 10.44
CA GLU A 419 28.74 0.88 11.11
C GLU A 419 28.70 -0.57 11.64
N THR A 420 27.52 -1.07 12.01
CA THR A 420 27.37 -2.41 12.59
C THR A 420 27.80 -3.51 11.62
N PHE A 421 27.52 -3.36 10.34
CA PHE A 421 27.93 -4.32 9.31
C PHE A 421 29.39 -4.13 8.89
N LEU A 422 29.88 -2.88 8.88
CA LEU A 422 31.30 -2.61 8.63
C LEU A 422 32.20 -3.24 9.71
N LEU A 423 31.78 -3.15 10.97
CA LEU A 423 32.45 -3.83 12.08
C LEU A 423 32.46 -5.35 11.85
N ARG A 424 31.33 -5.93 11.46
CA ARG A 424 31.22 -7.37 11.11
C ARG A 424 32.27 -7.85 10.11
N LYS A 425 32.68 -7.02 9.15
CA LYS A 425 33.64 -7.37 8.09
C LYS A 425 35.11 -7.31 8.54
N LYS A 426 35.45 -6.76 9.72
CA LYS A 426 36.85 -6.61 10.15
C LYS A 426 37.48 -7.95 10.54
N ILE A 427 38.74 -8.13 10.14
CA ILE A 427 39.54 -9.36 10.34
C ILE A 427 39.98 -9.54 11.81
N PHE A 428 40.30 -8.43 12.48
CA PHE A 428 40.77 -8.42 13.87
C PHE A 428 39.80 -7.61 14.73
N LEU A 429 38.87 -8.30 15.38
CA LEU A 429 37.97 -7.73 16.39
C LEU A 429 37.67 -8.80 17.45
N ASN A 430 37.47 -8.36 18.69
CA ASN A 430 36.83 -9.18 19.69
C ASN A 430 35.34 -9.26 19.39
N TYR A 431 34.70 -10.33 19.87
CA TYR A 431 33.27 -10.51 19.69
C TYR A 431 32.44 -9.30 20.17
N SER A 432 32.85 -8.67 21.28
CA SER A 432 32.24 -7.46 21.83
C SER A 432 32.24 -6.26 20.89
N ASP A 433 33.17 -6.20 19.94
CA ASP A 433 33.37 -5.05 19.07
C ASP A 433 32.39 -5.03 17.89
N TYR A 434 31.60 -6.10 17.73
CA TYR A 434 30.53 -6.18 16.73
C TYR A 434 29.22 -5.54 17.20
N PHE A 435 29.18 -5.02 18.43
CA PHE A 435 28.01 -4.35 19.01
C PHE A 435 28.23 -2.85 19.15
N THR A 436 27.25 -2.07 18.72
CA THR A 436 27.18 -0.65 19.05
C THR A 436 26.10 -0.45 20.11
N SER A 437 26.46 0.19 21.21
CA SER A 437 25.53 0.47 22.32
C SER A 437 25.24 1.96 22.45
N TYR A 438 23.99 2.29 22.73
CA TYR A 438 23.52 3.64 22.98
C TYR A 438 22.78 3.68 24.31
N ASP A 439 23.26 4.54 25.21
CA ASP A 439 22.64 4.78 26.50
C ASP A 439 21.66 5.95 26.44
N PHE A 440 20.39 5.65 26.66
CA PHE A 440 19.33 6.62 26.93
C PHE A 440 18.73 6.32 28.30
N ASN A 441 17.47 6.68 28.54
CA ASN A 441 16.72 6.13 29.69
C ASN A 441 16.51 4.60 29.57
N TYR A 442 16.87 4.02 28.42
CA TYR A 442 16.96 2.60 28.12
C TYR A 442 18.27 2.35 27.35
N LEU A 443 18.79 1.13 27.41
CA LEU A 443 19.97 0.72 26.65
C LEU A 443 19.55 0.08 25.33
N VAL A 444 20.16 0.49 24.23
CA VAL A 444 20.02 -0.14 22.91
C VAL A 444 21.36 -0.70 22.47
N SER A 445 21.41 -1.97 22.11
CA SER A 445 22.55 -2.61 21.46
C SER A 445 22.17 -3.07 20.06
N LEU A 446 23.07 -2.86 19.10
CA LEU A 446 22.87 -3.14 17.68
C LEU A 446 24.01 -4.04 17.16
N CYS A 447 23.70 -4.99 16.27
CA CYS A 447 24.73 -5.74 15.54
C CYS A 447 24.33 -6.01 14.10
N GLY A 448 25.32 -6.03 13.21
CA GLY A 448 25.09 -6.37 11.80
C GLY A 448 24.74 -7.86 11.67
N VAL A 449 23.74 -8.18 10.85
CA VAL A 449 23.24 -9.56 10.65
C VAL A 449 23.45 -10.07 9.23
N LEU A 450 23.32 -11.37 9.00
CA LEU A 450 23.57 -12.00 7.70
C LEU A 450 22.33 -11.97 6.78
N HIS A 451 22.10 -10.82 6.14
CA HIS A 451 21.07 -10.66 5.10
C HIS A 451 21.53 -9.79 3.91
N CYS A 452 21.41 -8.46 4.02
CA CYS A 452 22.04 -7.51 3.11
C CYS A 452 23.05 -6.62 3.84
N GLU A 453 23.80 -5.80 3.10
CA GLU A 453 24.97 -5.08 3.65
C GLU A 453 24.65 -4.00 4.69
N ASP A 454 23.37 -3.68 4.87
CA ASP A 454 22.88 -2.68 5.82
C ASP A 454 21.88 -3.29 6.82
N SER A 455 21.87 -4.62 6.95
CA SER A 455 21.01 -5.34 7.89
C SER A 455 21.57 -5.38 9.30
N CYS A 456 20.70 -5.10 10.27
CA CYS A 456 21.03 -5.04 11.68
C CYS A 456 19.92 -5.67 12.53
N GLY A 457 20.32 -6.33 13.63
CA GLY A 457 19.46 -6.73 14.73
C GLY A 457 19.57 -5.75 15.90
N ILE A 458 18.60 -5.77 16.81
CA ILE A 458 18.54 -4.88 17.98
C ILE A 458 18.26 -5.65 19.26
N LYS A 459 18.85 -5.20 20.37
CA LYS A 459 18.48 -5.57 21.74
C LYS A 459 18.20 -4.31 22.54
N VAL A 460 17.05 -4.26 23.21
CA VAL A 460 16.62 -3.15 24.06
C VAL A 460 16.52 -3.66 25.49
N ILE A 461 17.11 -2.92 26.43
CA ILE A 461 17.06 -3.19 27.87
C ILE A 461 16.44 -2.00 28.57
N TYR A 462 15.38 -2.24 29.34
CA TYR A 462 14.73 -1.22 30.14
C TYR A 462 14.19 -1.78 31.45
N GLU A 463 14.60 -1.17 32.56
CA GLU A 463 14.23 -1.60 33.93
C GLU A 463 14.37 -3.11 34.18
N GLY A 464 15.44 -3.70 33.65
CA GLY A 464 15.74 -5.14 33.78
C GLY A 464 14.99 -6.05 32.81
N PHE A 465 14.02 -5.54 32.04
CA PHE A 465 13.36 -6.30 30.97
C PHE A 465 14.12 -6.14 29.65
N THR A 466 14.25 -7.24 28.91
CA THR A 466 15.05 -7.31 27.69
C THR A 466 14.27 -7.89 26.51
N ILE A 467 14.26 -7.15 25.40
CA ILE A 467 13.68 -7.62 24.13
C ILE A 467 14.72 -7.55 23.02
N SER A 468 14.73 -8.55 22.15
CA SER A 468 15.61 -8.60 20.99
C SER A 468 14.82 -8.84 19.71
N TYR A 469 15.27 -8.24 18.61
CA TYR A 469 14.67 -8.39 17.29
C TYR A 469 15.73 -8.61 16.23
N SER A 470 15.55 -9.64 15.41
CA SER A 470 16.54 -10.06 14.41
C SER A 470 16.61 -9.15 13.20
N GLY A 471 15.50 -8.51 12.80
CA GLY A 471 15.32 -8.13 11.41
C GLY A 471 15.35 -9.37 10.51
N ASP A 472 15.70 -9.17 9.24
CA ASP A 472 15.96 -10.29 8.33
C ASP A 472 17.39 -10.79 8.47
N THR A 473 17.53 -12.10 8.63
CA THR A 473 18.81 -12.80 8.76
C THR A 473 18.62 -14.30 8.57
N LYS A 474 19.62 -14.96 7.99
CA LYS A 474 19.82 -16.41 8.21
C LYS A 474 20.37 -16.67 9.63
N TYR A 475 20.56 -17.94 10.00
CA TYR A 475 21.24 -18.30 11.25
C TYR A 475 22.55 -17.52 11.43
N ASP A 476 22.66 -16.79 12.54
CA ASP A 476 23.73 -15.84 12.77
C ASP A 476 24.27 -15.94 14.21
N THR A 477 25.53 -16.34 14.32
CA THR A 477 26.20 -16.53 15.61
C THR A 477 26.46 -15.22 16.36
N VAL A 478 26.65 -14.10 15.65
CA VAL A 478 26.87 -12.77 16.25
C VAL A 478 25.57 -12.19 16.78
N PHE A 479 24.47 -12.41 16.06
CA PHE A 479 23.16 -12.05 16.60
C PHE A 479 22.83 -12.89 17.82
N LYS A 480 23.01 -14.21 17.71
CA LYS A 480 22.77 -15.18 18.79
C LYS A 480 23.48 -14.83 20.10
N GLU A 481 24.73 -14.36 20.13
CA GLU A 481 25.29 -13.98 21.43
C GLU A 481 24.92 -12.58 21.91
N MET A 482 24.54 -11.64 21.03
CA MET A 482 23.98 -10.35 21.46
C MET A 482 22.73 -10.55 22.32
N ILE A 483 21.89 -11.49 21.89
CA ILE A 483 20.58 -11.76 22.50
C ILE A 483 20.66 -12.62 23.76
N LYS A 484 21.86 -12.99 24.22
CA LYS A 484 22.01 -13.89 25.37
C LYS A 484 21.18 -13.40 26.57
N ASN A 485 20.44 -14.33 27.17
CA ASN A 485 19.55 -14.13 28.31
C ASN A 485 18.44 -13.08 28.09
N SER A 486 18.04 -12.82 26.83
CA SER A 486 16.90 -11.95 26.57
C SER A 486 15.59 -12.57 27.10
N ASP A 487 14.71 -11.75 27.67
CA ASP A 487 13.38 -12.19 28.11
C ASP A 487 12.52 -12.55 26.92
N VAL A 488 12.54 -11.71 25.88
CA VAL A 488 11.81 -11.94 24.64
C VAL A 488 12.74 -11.82 23.44
N LEU A 489 12.68 -12.81 22.54
CA LEU A 489 13.26 -12.77 21.21
C LEU A 489 12.14 -12.77 20.18
N ILE A 490 12.08 -11.72 19.36
CA ILE A 490 11.30 -11.68 18.13
C ILE A 490 12.25 -12.05 16.98
N HIS A 491 12.01 -13.17 16.31
CA HIS A 491 12.88 -13.66 15.24
C HIS A 491 12.11 -13.85 13.93
N GLU A 492 12.74 -13.53 12.81
CA GLU A 492 12.22 -13.89 11.50
C GLU A 492 12.18 -15.42 11.33
N ALA A 493 11.11 -15.91 10.71
CA ALA A 493 10.93 -17.33 10.38
C ALA A 493 10.31 -17.42 8.99
N THR A 494 10.99 -16.84 8.01
CA THR A 494 10.44 -16.69 6.66
C THR A 494 10.05 -18.03 6.06
N PHE A 495 10.83 -19.08 6.30
CA PHE A 495 10.61 -20.39 5.69
C PHE A 495 10.41 -21.50 6.73
N THR A 496 9.63 -22.50 6.35
CA THR A 496 9.65 -23.80 6.99
C THR A 496 10.89 -24.58 6.53
N ASP A 497 11.32 -25.56 7.32
CA ASP A 497 12.57 -26.29 7.10
C ASP A 497 12.65 -27.08 5.80
N ASP A 498 11.52 -27.50 5.24
CA ASP A 498 11.44 -28.10 3.89
C ASP A 498 11.89 -27.14 2.78
N LEU A 499 11.98 -25.83 3.06
CA LEU A 499 12.46 -24.79 2.16
C LEU A 499 13.85 -24.25 2.54
N ARG A 500 14.66 -25.02 3.28
CA ARG A 500 16.02 -24.66 3.73
C ARG A 500 16.89 -24.08 2.63
N GLU A 501 17.01 -24.76 1.48
CA GLU A 501 17.82 -24.26 0.36
C GLU A 501 17.40 -22.85 -0.08
N LYS A 502 16.10 -22.57 -0.01
CA LYS A 502 15.57 -21.28 -0.41
C LYS A 502 15.87 -20.23 0.64
N ALA A 503 15.71 -20.56 1.92
CA ALA A 503 16.10 -19.72 3.04
C ALA A 503 17.57 -19.29 2.90
N ASP A 504 18.48 -20.24 2.66
CA ASP A 504 19.90 -19.98 2.46
C ASP A 504 20.17 -19.09 1.24
N LYS A 505 19.53 -19.38 0.10
CA LYS A 505 19.68 -18.60 -1.15
C LYS A 505 19.18 -17.16 -1.02
N THR A 506 18.18 -16.92 -0.18
CA THR A 506 17.61 -15.59 0.06
C THR A 506 18.08 -14.95 1.36
N TYR A 507 19.03 -15.58 2.07
CA TYR A 507 19.56 -15.11 3.35
C TYR A 507 18.50 -14.86 4.42
N HIS A 508 17.57 -15.80 4.56
CA HIS A 508 16.53 -15.82 5.60
C HIS A 508 16.67 -17.04 6.49
N SER A 509 15.96 -17.05 7.61
CA SER A 509 15.94 -18.17 8.54
C SER A 509 14.79 -19.14 8.26
N THR A 510 15.05 -20.40 8.57
CA THR A 510 13.96 -21.35 8.80
C THR A 510 13.40 -21.23 10.22
N VAL A 511 12.26 -21.87 10.48
CA VAL A 511 11.69 -21.96 11.84
C VAL A 511 12.68 -22.62 12.80
N LEU A 512 13.32 -23.74 12.43
CA LEU A 512 14.30 -24.37 13.33
C LEU A 512 15.57 -23.55 13.51
N ASP A 513 15.97 -22.70 12.55
CA ASP A 513 17.07 -21.77 12.76
C ASP A 513 16.73 -20.74 13.84
N ALA A 514 15.52 -20.18 13.81
CA ALA A 514 15.04 -19.24 14.82
C ALA A 514 14.95 -19.89 16.22
N VAL A 515 14.44 -21.13 16.28
CA VAL A 515 14.41 -21.93 17.52
C VAL A 515 15.83 -22.14 18.03
N ARG A 516 16.77 -22.58 17.18
CA ARG A 516 18.16 -22.82 17.57
C ARG A 516 18.83 -21.56 18.13
N VAL A 517 18.63 -20.41 17.49
CA VAL A 517 19.14 -19.12 18.00
C VAL A 517 18.58 -18.81 19.39
N ALA A 518 17.29 -19.06 19.60
CA ALA A 518 16.63 -18.87 20.89
C ALA A 518 17.21 -19.80 21.98
N GLU A 519 17.40 -21.08 21.67
CA GLU A 519 17.94 -22.06 22.63
C GLU A 519 19.39 -21.76 23.01
N GLU A 520 20.26 -21.55 22.03
CA GLU A 520 21.67 -21.25 22.28
C GLU A 520 21.86 -19.87 22.93
N GLY A 521 20.91 -18.95 22.71
CA GLY A 521 20.84 -17.64 23.37
C GLY A 521 20.28 -17.68 24.79
N ASN A 522 19.78 -18.83 25.27
CA ASN A 522 19.09 -18.95 26.57
C ASN A 522 17.97 -17.90 26.74
N VAL A 523 17.16 -17.70 25.70
CA VAL A 523 16.03 -16.74 25.77
C VAL A 523 14.84 -17.35 26.48
N LYS A 524 14.06 -16.53 27.18
CA LYS A 524 12.90 -17.02 27.95
C LYS A 524 11.67 -17.24 27.07
N GLN A 525 11.43 -16.35 26.11
CA GLN A 525 10.29 -16.42 25.19
C GLN A 525 10.73 -16.15 23.75
N LEU A 526 10.26 -16.98 22.82
CA LEU A 526 10.46 -16.84 21.39
C LEU A 526 9.15 -16.45 20.71
N ILE A 527 9.18 -15.42 19.86
CA ILE A 527 8.05 -15.03 19.01
C ILE A 527 8.52 -15.02 17.55
N LEU A 528 7.84 -15.78 16.71
CA LEU A 528 8.16 -15.90 15.29
C LEU A 528 7.33 -14.93 14.45
N THR A 529 7.95 -14.29 13.48
CA THR A 529 7.28 -13.37 12.54
C THR A 529 7.88 -13.44 11.15
N HIS A 530 7.48 -12.53 10.26
CA HIS A 530 8.00 -12.37 8.90
C HIS A 530 7.81 -13.62 8.01
N PHE A 531 6.66 -14.26 8.12
CA PHE A 531 6.38 -15.51 7.42
C PHE A 531 6.26 -15.32 5.89
N SER A 532 6.77 -16.28 5.12
CA SER A 532 6.57 -16.32 3.67
C SER A 532 5.08 -16.48 3.32
N GLN A 533 4.63 -15.70 2.35
CA GLN A 533 3.21 -15.60 1.99
C GLN A 533 2.85 -16.47 0.77
N ARG A 534 3.58 -17.56 0.56
CA ARG A 534 3.44 -18.45 -0.61
C ARG A 534 2.29 -19.45 -0.50
N LYS A 535 2.08 -20.04 0.68
CA LYS A 535 0.94 -20.91 0.94
C LYS A 535 -0.26 -20.01 1.23
N ARG A 536 -1.26 -20.05 0.36
CA ARG A 536 -2.35 -19.06 0.32
C ARG A 536 -3.69 -19.58 0.84
N GLU A 537 -3.79 -20.85 1.24
CA GLU A 537 -5.10 -21.49 1.37
C GLU A 537 -5.40 -22.06 2.77
N ASN A 538 -4.40 -22.41 3.60
CA ASN A 538 -4.65 -23.00 4.91
C ASN A 538 -3.79 -22.40 6.04
N VAL A 539 -3.98 -21.10 6.33
CA VAL A 539 -3.22 -20.40 7.38
C VAL A 539 -3.34 -21.08 8.75
N ILE A 540 -4.52 -21.61 9.09
CA ILE A 540 -4.75 -22.29 10.38
C ILE A 540 -3.99 -23.63 10.43
N GLY A 541 -4.11 -24.45 9.39
CA GLY A 541 -3.38 -25.73 9.32
C GLY A 541 -1.87 -25.54 9.29
N ASP A 542 -1.37 -24.59 8.49
CA ASP A 542 0.04 -24.22 8.47
C ASP A 542 0.53 -23.79 9.87
N THR A 543 -0.31 -23.06 10.62
CA THR A 543 0.00 -22.67 12.01
C THR A 543 0.04 -23.89 12.94
N LEU A 544 -0.91 -24.82 12.84
CA LEU A 544 -0.94 -26.06 13.64
C LEU A 544 0.25 -26.97 13.37
N ASP A 545 0.79 -26.98 12.15
CA ASP A 545 1.98 -27.75 11.82
C ASP A 545 3.25 -27.16 12.46
N LEU A 546 3.32 -25.83 12.61
CA LEU A 546 4.42 -25.18 13.34
C LEU A 546 4.44 -25.56 14.83
N TYR A 547 3.28 -25.68 15.47
CA TYR A 547 3.18 -26.11 16.87
C TYR A 547 3.79 -27.49 17.13
N LYS A 548 3.90 -28.36 16.12
CA LYS A 548 4.48 -29.71 16.26
C LYS A 548 6.01 -29.73 16.30
N ILE A 549 6.66 -28.67 15.83
CA ILE A 549 8.12 -28.61 15.70
C ILE A 549 8.79 -27.62 16.66
N ILE A 550 7.99 -26.78 17.34
CA ILE A 550 8.49 -25.85 18.36
C ILE A 550 8.62 -26.59 19.69
N PRO A 551 9.77 -26.52 20.39
CA PRO A 551 9.95 -27.15 21.69
C PRO A 551 8.94 -26.65 22.74
N ASP A 552 8.48 -27.55 23.61
CA ASP A 552 7.47 -27.26 24.65
C ASP A 552 7.80 -26.05 25.53
N LYS A 553 9.10 -25.75 25.76
CA LYS A 553 9.51 -24.57 26.54
C LYS A 553 9.14 -23.23 25.91
N PHE A 554 8.80 -23.21 24.62
CA PHE A 554 8.42 -22.02 23.86
C PHE A 554 6.95 -22.04 23.41
N LEU A 555 6.20 -23.09 23.74
CA LEU A 555 4.75 -23.20 23.54
C LEU A 555 4.02 -22.60 24.75
#